data_AF-W9HTN4-F1
#
_entry.id   AF-W9HTN4-F1
#
_cell.length_a   1.000
_cell.length_b   1.000
_cell.length_c   1.000
_cell.angle_alpha   90.00
_cell.angle_beta   90.00
_cell.angle_gamma   90.00
#
_symmetry.space_group_name_H-M   'P 1'
#
loop_
_entity.id
_entity.type
_entity.pdbx_description
1 polymer ?
#
loop_
_entity_poly.entity_id
_entity_poly.type
_entity_poly.pdbx_seq_one_letter_code
_entity_poly.pdbx_strand_id
1 'polypeptide(L)'
;MAISIHSGVLWAYIESIRRTYLIGVLPVTIYSTLKTGWSGCLGGITFRGDEGLWDASSAHAWKRVMKGVNEKAIGFIPIFSHRMGDVLPNRKPADVDDFTCTLLAASFGRERLEGWRAL
;
A
#
# COMPACT_ATOMS: atom_id res chain seq x y z
N MET A 1 25.89 18.14 -12.01
CA MET A 1 24.84 18.93 -11.34
C MET A 1 23.95 17.96 -10.56
N ALA A 2 24.30 17.69 -9.30
CA ALA A 2 23.50 16.81 -8.44
C ALA A 2 22.36 17.64 -7.86
N ILE A 3 21.13 17.31 -8.21
CA ILE A 3 19.95 17.93 -7.60
C ILE A 3 19.95 17.44 -6.14
N SER A 4 20.22 18.35 -5.21
CA SER A 4 20.12 18.06 -3.77
C SER A 4 18.62 18.01 -3.43
N ILE A 5 17.99 16.86 -3.73
CA ILE A 5 16.59 16.62 -3.40
C ILE A 5 16.56 16.34 -1.89
N HIS A 6 15.92 17.22 -1.11
CA HIS A 6 15.60 16.93 0.28
C HIS A 6 14.94 15.56 0.36
N SER A 7 15.56 14.64 1.08
CA SER A 7 15.27 13.20 0.99
C SER A 7 13.80 12.86 1.19
N GLY A 8 13.03 13.68 1.92
CA GLY A 8 11.59 13.51 2.13
C GLY A 8 10.73 13.68 0.87
N VAL A 9 11.05 14.65 0.01
CA VAL A 9 10.29 14.91 -1.22
C VAL A 9 10.46 13.76 -2.22
N LEU A 10 11.66 13.16 -2.25
CA LEU A 10 11.96 12.03 -3.14
C LEU A 10 11.12 10.79 -2.79
N TRP A 11 10.91 10.49 -1.50
CA TRP A 11 10.12 9.33 -1.07
C TRP A 11 8.64 9.48 -1.42
N ALA A 12 8.05 10.64 -1.16
CA ALA A 12 6.67 10.93 -1.52
C ALA A 12 6.48 10.81 -3.04
N TYR A 13 7.40 11.35 -3.84
CA TYR A 13 7.36 11.27 -5.29
C TYR A 13 7.42 9.83 -5.82
N ILE A 14 8.36 9.03 -5.33
CA ILE A 14 8.49 7.62 -5.72
C ILE A 14 7.24 6.83 -5.31
N GLU A 15 6.68 7.11 -4.13
CA GLU A 15 5.48 6.44 -3.65
C GLU A 15 4.25 6.79 -4.49
N SER A 16 4.10 8.05 -4.91
CA SER A 16 3.07 8.45 -5.85
C SER A 16 3.15 7.69 -7.17
N ILE A 17 4.35 7.49 -7.72
CA ILE A 17 4.56 6.67 -8.93
C ILE A 17 4.07 5.24 -8.70
N ARG A 18 4.43 4.61 -7.58
CA ARG A 18 3.99 3.24 -7.24
C ARG A 18 2.49 3.11 -7.13
N ARG A 19 1.84 4.04 -6.43
CA ARG A 19 0.38 4.07 -6.28
C ARG A 19 -0.33 4.33 -7.61
N THR A 20 0.24 5.18 -8.46
CA THR A 20 -0.29 5.43 -9.81
C THR A 20 -0.21 4.18 -10.68
N TYR A 21 0.90 3.45 -10.64
CA TYR A 21 1.05 2.16 -11.32
C TYR A 21 -0.03 1.16 -10.86
N LEU A 22 -0.30 1.08 -9.55
CA LEU A 22 -1.34 0.20 -9.00
C LEU A 22 -2.75 0.56 -9.47
N ILE A 23 -3.07 1.86 -9.54
CA ILE A 23 -4.35 2.33 -10.06
C ILE A 23 -4.51 1.94 -11.54
N GLY A 24 -3.44 1.92 -12.32
CA GLY A 24 -3.50 1.49 -13.73
C GLY A 24 -3.65 -0.03 -13.88
N VAL A 25 -2.91 -0.81 -13.10
CA VAL A 25 -2.81 -2.27 -13.26
C VAL A 25 -3.97 -3.01 -12.61
N LEU A 26 -4.34 -2.64 -11.38
CA LEU A 26 -5.29 -3.42 -10.58
C LEU A 26 -6.69 -3.52 -11.22
N PRO A 27 -7.30 -2.44 -11.76
CA PRO A 27 -8.60 -2.53 -12.42
C PRO A 27 -8.56 -3.43 -13.66
N VAL A 28 -7.47 -3.39 -14.43
CA VAL A 28 -7.29 -4.25 -15.61
C VAL A 28 -7.21 -5.72 -15.21
N THR A 29 -6.48 -6.02 -14.14
CA THR A 29 -6.39 -7.36 -13.56
C THR A 29 -7.76 -7.83 -13.08
N ILE A 30 -8.45 -7.04 -12.24
CA ILE A 30 -9.79 -7.35 -11.72
C ILE A 30 -10.78 -7.60 -12.87
N TYR A 31 -10.85 -6.68 -13.84
CA TYR A 31 -11.75 -6.82 -14.99
C TYR A 31 -11.48 -8.11 -15.77
N SER A 32 -10.21 -8.41 -16.05
CA SER A 32 -9.83 -9.64 -16.76
C SER A 32 -10.22 -10.88 -15.93
N THR A 33 -9.91 -10.91 -14.64
CA THR A 33 -10.30 -12.00 -13.74
C THR A 33 -11.81 -12.22 -13.74
N LEU A 34 -12.61 -11.15 -13.66
CA LEU A 34 -14.06 -11.23 -13.68
C LEU A 34 -14.61 -11.71 -15.03
N LYS A 35 -14.00 -11.29 -16.14
CA LYS A 35 -14.46 -11.62 -17.50
C LYS A 35 -14.09 -13.03 -17.93
N THR A 36 -12.85 -13.45 -17.65
CA THR A 36 -12.28 -14.70 -18.18
C THR A 36 -11.97 -15.74 -17.11
N GLY A 37 -12.27 -15.46 -15.83
CA GLY A 37 -11.94 -16.33 -14.70
C GLY A 37 -10.45 -16.33 -14.30
N TRP A 38 -9.61 -15.62 -15.05
CA TRP A 38 -8.18 -15.51 -14.84
C TRP A 38 -7.63 -14.21 -15.44
N SER A 39 -6.47 -13.77 -14.97
CA SER A 39 -5.74 -12.62 -15.49
C SER A 39 -4.24 -12.91 -15.49
N GLY A 40 -3.50 -12.39 -16.48
CA GLY A 40 -2.04 -12.42 -16.46
C GLY A 40 -1.47 -11.73 -15.22
N CYS A 41 -0.41 -12.29 -14.64
CA CYS A 41 0.33 -11.63 -13.57
C CYS A 41 1.17 -10.50 -14.18
N LEU A 42 0.73 -9.25 -14.00
CA LEU A 42 1.42 -8.05 -14.51
C LEU A 42 2.64 -7.64 -13.65
N GLY A 43 3.01 -8.48 -12.68
CA GLY A 43 4.03 -8.20 -11.70
C GLY A 43 3.47 -7.48 -10.47
N GLY A 44 4.16 -7.64 -9.34
CA GLY A 44 3.83 -6.94 -8.11
C GLY A 44 4.73 -5.74 -7.88
N ILE A 45 4.18 -4.65 -7.35
CA ILE A 45 4.99 -3.56 -6.81
C ILE A 45 4.80 -3.50 -5.30
N THR A 46 5.89 -3.14 -4.64
CA THR A 46 5.89 -2.77 -3.23
C THR A 46 5.39 -1.34 -3.10
N PHE A 47 4.39 -1.13 -2.27
CA PHE A 47 3.96 0.21 -1.87
C PHE A 47 3.73 0.27 -0.35
N ARG A 48 3.59 1.48 0.17
CA ARG A 48 3.32 1.78 1.58
C ARG A 48 1.83 2.02 1.76
N GLY A 49 1.30 1.51 2.85
CA GLY A 49 -0.12 1.68 3.20
C GLY A 49 -0.33 2.09 4.65
N ASP A 50 0.70 2.62 5.32
CA ASP A 50 0.62 2.98 6.73
C ASP A 50 -0.12 4.32 6.88
N GLU A 51 -1.02 4.38 7.86
CA GLU A 51 -1.75 5.60 8.20
C GLU A 51 -0.79 6.73 8.64
N GLY A 52 -1.13 7.98 8.28
CA GLY A 52 -0.31 9.15 8.60
C GLY A 52 0.99 9.29 7.78
N LEU A 53 1.22 8.41 6.79
CA LEU A 53 2.41 8.48 5.92
C LEU A 53 2.48 9.81 5.17
N TRP A 54 1.35 10.27 4.63
CA TRP A 54 1.28 11.49 3.82
C TRP A 54 1.26 12.76 4.67
N ASP A 55 0.91 12.66 5.96
CA ASP A 55 0.88 13.79 6.89
C ASP A 55 2.25 14.10 7.52
N ALA A 56 3.26 13.25 7.24
CA ALA A 56 4.59 13.43 7.78
C ALA A 56 5.28 14.68 7.19
N SER A 57 5.45 15.70 8.04
CA SER A 57 5.97 17.03 7.68
C SER A 57 7.48 17.11 7.40
N SER A 58 8.22 16.01 7.56
CA SER A 58 9.67 15.99 7.33
C SER A 58 10.17 14.61 6.92
N ALA A 59 11.33 14.58 6.27
CA ALA A 59 12.03 13.33 5.92
C ALA A 59 12.27 12.42 7.14
N HIS A 60 12.51 13.02 8.31
CA HIS A 60 12.66 12.28 9.57
C HIS A 60 11.34 11.72 10.07
N ALA A 61 10.24 12.47 9.94
CA ALA A 61 8.91 11.97 10.27
C ALA A 61 8.51 10.81 9.34
N TRP A 62 8.76 10.94 8.04
CA TRP A 62 8.62 9.84 7.08
C TRP A 62 9.45 8.64 7.51
N LYS A 63 10.75 8.83 7.81
CA LYS A 63 11.62 7.75 8.30
C LYS A 63 11.12 7.11 9.60
N ARG A 64 10.47 7.86 10.49
CA ARG A 64 9.86 7.33 11.73
C ARG A 64 8.59 6.54 11.45
N VAL A 65 7.68 7.03 10.62
CA VAL A 65 6.52 6.24 10.15
C VAL A 65 7.03 4.97 9.44
N MET A 66 8.15 5.08 8.72
CA MET A 66 8.83 3.94 8.11
C MET A 66 9.46 2.95 9.12
N LYS A 67 9.85 3.39 10.31
CA LYS A 67 10.56 2.59 11.34
C LYS A 67 9.69 2.14 12.52
N GLY A 68 8.54 2.77 12.77
CA GLY A 68 7.74 2.61 13.99
C GLY A 68 7.08 1.24 14.17
N VAL A 69 7.08 0.40 13.15
CA VAL A 69 6.58 -0.97 13.23
C VAL A 69 7.75 -1.90 13.57
N ASN A 70 8.03 -1.99 14.87
CA ASN A 70 8.80 -3.02 15.57
C ASN A 70 9.95 -3.70 14.76
N GLU A 71 11.19 -3.28 15.02
CA GLU A 71 12.41 -3.80 14.38
C GLU A 71 12.60 -5.33 14.51
N LYS A 72 11.86 -6.01 15.40
CA LYS A 72 11.90 -7.48 15.59
C LYS A 72 10.81 -8.25 14.86
N ALA A 73 9.84 -7.57 14.25
CA ALA A 73 8.81 -8.18 13.42
C ALA A 73 8.96 -7.64 11.99
N ILE A 74 10.09 -7.93 11.35
CA ILE A 74 10.39 -7.53 9.96
C ILE A 74 9.87 -6.11 9.70
N GLY A 75 10.55 -5.11 10.28
CA GLY A 75 10.38 -3.73 9.83
C GLY A 75 10.40 -3.74 8.30
N PHE A 76 9.47 -3.03 7.66
CA PHE A 76 9.01 -3.24 6.28
C PHE A 76 7.95 -4.35 6.15
N ILE A 77 6.67 -3.96 6.11
CA ILE A 77 5.70 -4.72 5.31
C ILE A 77 5.52 -3.91 4.03
N PRO A 78 6.38 -4.11 3.00
CA PRO A 78 5.97 -3.78 1.65
C PRO A 78 4.63 -4.47 1.42
N ILE A 79 3.58 -3.70 1.13
CA ILE A 79 2.40 -4.35 0.61
C ILE A 79 2.80 -4.77 -0.79
N PHE A 80 3.21 -6.02 -0.92
CA PHE A 80 3.32 -6.64 -2.21
C PHE A 80 1.91 -6.68 -2.75
N SER A 81 1.65 -6.07 -3.89
CA SER A 81 0.30 -6.09 -4.47
C SER A 81 -0.23 -7.51 -4.70
N HIS A 82 0.64 -8.52 -4.82
CA HIS A 82 0.27 -9.94 -4.87
C HIS A 82 0.02 -10.60 -3.50
N ARG A 83 0.33 -9.93 -2.38
CA ARG A 83 0.12 -10.39 -0.99
C ARG A 83 -0.77 -9.42 -0.19
N MET A 84 -1.62 -8.63 -0.86
CA MET A 84 -2.57 -7.71 -0.20
C MET A 84 -3.40 -8.40 0.90
N GLY A 85 -3.67 -9.70 0.77
CA GLY A 85 -4.45 -10.46 1.74
C GLY A 85 -3.80 -10.56 3.12
N ASP A 86 -2.47 -10.43 3.20
CA ASP A 86 -1.72 -10.47 4.46
C ASP A 86 -1.96 -9.23 5.32
N VAL A 87 -2.52 -8.15 4.76
CA VAL A 87 -2.84 -6.95 5.53
C VAL A 87 -3.94 -7.24 6.55
N LEU A 88 -4.97 -7.99 6.18
CA LEU A 88 -6.14 -8.26 7.04
C LEU A 88 -5.78 -8.97 8.37
N PRO A 89 -4.99 -10.06 8.39
CA PRO A 89 -4.63 -10.72 9.66
C PRO A 89 -3.50 -10.02 10.43
N ASN A 90 -2.66 -9.20 9.79
CA ASN A 90 -1.43 -8.69 10.39
C ASN A 90 -1.48 -7.20 10.77
N ARG A 91 -2.50 -6.46 10.35
CA ARG A 91 -2.63 -5.02 10.60
C ARG A 91 -3.98 -4.69 11.22
N LYS A 92 -3.99 -3.68 12.07
CA LYS A 92 -5.24 -3.07 12.56
C LYS A 92 -5.78 -2.11 11.52
N PRO A 93 -7.10 -1.96 11.42
CA PRO A 93 -7.72 -0.97 10.52
C PRO A 93 -7.16 0.45 10.68
N ALA A 94 -6.93 0.87 11.93
CA ALA A 94 -6.43 2.20 12.24
C ALA A 94 -4.98 2.47 11.81
N ASP A 95 -4.22 1.42 11.47
CA ASP A 95 -2.82 1.55 11.02
C ASP A 95 -2.71 1.60 9.49
N VAL A 96 -3.82 1.49 8.76
CA VAL A 96 -3.85 1.30 7.30
C VAL A 96 -4.57 2.46 6.62
N ASP A 97 -3.91 3.06 5.64
CA ASP A 97 -4.42 4.23 4.94
C ASP A 97 -5.60 3.93 3.99
N ASP A 98 -6.32 5.00 3.63
CA ASP A 98 -7.51 4.92 2.79
C ASP A 98 -7.23 4.36 1.38
N PHE A 99 -6.05 4.64 0.83
CA PHE A 99 -5.64 4.09 -0.46
C PHE A 99 -5.57 2.56 -0.40
N THR A 100 -4.90 2.03 0.63
CA THR A 100 -4.76 0.60 0.83
C THR A 100 -6.11 -0.04 1.12
N CYS A 101 -6.93 0.59 1.96
CA CYS A 101 -8.30 0.14 2.19
C CYS A 101 -9.12 0.04 0.90
N THR A 102 -8.95 1.01 -0.01
CA THR A 102 -9.62 0.98 -1.33
C THR A 102 -9.15 -0.20 -2.16
N LEU A 103 -7.85 -0.49 -2.20
CA LEU A 103 -7.31 -1.66 -2.91
C LEU A 103 -7.77 -2.99 -2.29
N LEU A 104 -7.88 -3.06 -0.96
CA LEU A 104 -8.42 -4.22 -0.25
C LEU A 104 -9.90 -4.45 -0.59
N ALA A 105 -10.73 -3.40 -0.58
CA ALA A 105 -12.14 -3.49 -0.98
C ALA A 105 -12.28 -3.99 -2.43
N ALA A 106 -11.46 -3.46 -3.33
CA ALA A 106 -11.48 -3.84 -4.74
C ALA A 106 -11.05 -5.30 -4.95
N SER A 107 -10.13 -5.81 -4.13
CA SER A 107 -9.54 -7.15 -4.27
C SER A 107 -10.31 -8.25 -3.53
N PHE A 108 -10.87 -7.93 -2.35
CA PHE A 108 -11.48 -8.91 -1.44
C PHE A 108 -12.97 -8.68 -1.16
N GLY A 109 -13.54 -7.61 -1.72
CA GLY A 109 -14.94 -7.23 -1.51
C GLY A 109 -15.13 -6.34 -0.28
N ARG A 110 -16.22 -5.56 -0.33
CA ARG A 110 -16.57 -4.59 0.72
C ARG A 110 -16.97 -5.24 2.04
N GLU A 111 -17.79 -6.29 2.00
CA GLU A 111 -18.27 -6.99 3.21
C GLU A 111 -17.10 -7.51 4.06
N ARG A 112 -16.11 -8.14 3.42
CA ARG A 112 -14.92 -8.62 4.12
C ARG A 112 -14.10 -7.49 4.73
N LEU A 113 -13.99 -6.36 4.02
CA LEU A 113 -13.28 -5.19 4.54
C LEU A 113 -14.04 -4.54 5.70
N GLU A 114 -15.37 -4.46 5.63
CA GLU A 114 -16.23 -3.94 6.69
C GLU A 114 -16.11 -4.79 7.96
N GLY A 115 -16.14 -6.11 7.82
CA GLY A 115 -15.90 -7.03 8.93
C GLY A 115 -14.52 -6.85 9.57
N TRP A 116 -13.48 -6.63 8.75
CA TRP A 116 -12.14 -6.33 9.25
C TRP A 116 -12.06 -4.95 9.93
N ARG A 117 -12.75 -3.94 9.42
CA ARG A 117 -12.80 -2.58 9.98
C ARG A 117 -13.55 -2.49 11.31
N ALA A 118 -14.38 -3.49 11.63
CA ALA A 118 -15.10 -3.59 12.89
C ALA A 118 -14.28 -4.23 14.04
N LEU A 119 -13.04 -4.67 13.76
CA LEU A 119 -12.12 -5.28 14.74
C LEU A 119 -11.35 -4.26 15.59
#